data_AF-A0A0F5FU96-F1
#
_entry.id   AF-A0A0F5FU96-F1
#
_cell.length_a   1.000
_cell.length_b   1.000
_cell.length_c   1.000
_cell.angle_alpha   90.00
_cell.angle_beta   90.00
_cell.angle_gamma   90.00
#
_symmetry.space_group_name_H-M   'P 1'
#
loop_
_entity.id
_entity.type
_entity.pdbx_description
1 polymer ?
#
loop_
_entity_poly.entity_id
_entity_poly.type
_entity_poly.pdbx_seq_one_letter_code
_entity_poly.pdbx_strand_id
1 'polypeptide(L)'
;MTFTATFRRAGATTTDTATAPVNGVLPAISGEAIVDGVLTAWPGVWAPFADFTFQWKKDGVDIPGATGSTYTVVVGDVGSAISVAVTATNTGGAATAESGETAEVVAA
;
A
#
# COMPACT_ATOMS: atom_id res chain seq x y z
N MET A 1 22.74 -13.25 49.81
CA MET A 1 22.32 -11.86 49.55
C MET A 1 21.12 -11.91 48.62
N THR A 2 19.93 -11.78 49.17
CA THR A 2 18.68 -11.80 48.39
C THR A 2 18.31 -10.37 48.07
N PHE A 3 18.18 -10.03 46.79
CA PHE A 3 17.73 -8.71 46.36
C PHE A 3 16.24 -8.79 46.03
N THR A 4 15.41 -8.18 46.87
CA THR A 4 13.99 -7.98 46.58
C THR A 4 13.86 -6.69 45.75
N ALA A 5 13.47 -6.82 44.48
CA ALA A 5 13.16 -5.67 43.63
C ALA A 5 11.65 -5.46 43.59
N THR A 6 11.15 -4.42 44.26
CA THR A 6 9.76 -3.96 44.13
C THR A 6 9.70 -2.93 43.00
N PHE A 7 9.22 -3.32 41.82
CA PHE A 7 8.95 -2.35 40.75
C PHE A 7 7.55 -1.73 40.95
N ARG A 8 7.49 -0.42 41.16
CA ARG A 8 6.26 0.37 41.01
C ARG A 8 6.38 1.20 39.73
N ARG A 9 5.73 0.77 38.65
CA ARG A 9 5.44 1.66 37.51
C ARG A 9 3.98 2.07 37.60
N ALA A 10 3.76 3.33 37.94
CA ALA A 10 2.54 4.05 37.61
C ALA A 10 2.97 5.41 37.04
N GLY A 11 3.63 5.37 35.88
CA GLY A 11 3.63 6.52 34.98
C GLY A 11 2.32 6.46 34.21
N ALA A 12 1.60 7.58 34.10
CA ALA A 12 0.37 7.64 33.32
C ALA A 12 0.61 7.03 31.94
N THR A 13 -0.25 6.11 31.52
CA THR A 13 -0.34 5.74 30.10
C THR A 13 -0.77 7.02 29.38
N THR A 14 0.18 7.75 28.79
CA THR A 14 -0.16 8.77 27.82
C THR A 14 -0.68 8.01 26.61
N THR A 15 -2.00 7.89 26.50
CA THR A 15 -2.65 7.48 25.26
C THR A 15 -2.39 8.62 24.27
N ASP A 16 -1.22 8.62 23.64
CA ASP A 16 -1.03 9.40 22.42
C ASP A 16 -1.99 8.78 21.40
N THR A 17 -3.09 9.48 21.11
CA THR A 17 -4.07 8.99 20.14
C THR A 17 -3.37 9.00 18.80
N ALA A 18 -2.91 7.82 18.36
CA ALA A 18 -2.32 7.64 17.05
C ALA A 18 -3.28 8.22 16.00
N THR A 19 -2.74 9.03 15.09
CA THR A 19 -3.50 9.58 13.97
C THR A 19 -3.38 8.66 12.77
N ALA A 20 -4.44 8.58 11.97
CA ALA A 20 -4.44 7.82 10.73
C ALA A 20 -3.33 8.30 9.78
N PRO A 21 -2.76 7.41 8.95
CA PRO A 21 -1.73 7.80 7.98
C PRO A 21 -2.27 8.81 6.97
N VAL A 22 -1.44 9.77 6.58
CA VAL A 22 -1.72 10.73 5.52
C VAL A 22 -0.70 10.53 4.41
N ASN A 23 -1.18 10.46 3.17
CA ASN A 23 -0.33 10.40 2.00
C ASN A 23 0.30 11.77 1.72
N GLY A 24 1.63 11.84 1.68
CA GLY A 24 2.38 13.04 1.31
C GLY A 24 2.89 13.00 -0.13
N VAL A 25 3.11 11.80 -0.68
CA VAL A 25 3.45 11.58 -2.09
C VAL A 25 2.65 10.39 -2.59
N LEU A 26 1.94 10.58 -3.71
CA LEU A 26 1.07 9.57 -4.29
C LEU A 26 1.84 8.29 -4.66
N PRO A 27 1.16 7.13 -4.62
CA PRO A 27 1.71 5.89 -5.16
C PRO A 27 2.07 6.02 -6.65
N ALA A 28 3.03 5.22 -7.09
CA ALA A 28 3.45 5.18 -8.49
C ALA A 28 3.65 3.73 -8.95
N ILE A 29 3.53 3.50 -10.26
CA ILE A 29 3.80 2.20 -10.89
C ILE A 29 5.05 2.33 -11.75
N SER A 30 5.90 1.31 -11.68
CA SER A 30 7.04 1.15 -12.60
C SER A 30 6.95 -0.20 -13.32
N GLY A 31 7.49 -0.26 -14.54
CA GLY A 31 7.40 -1.42 -15.43
C GLY A 31 6.67 -1.07 -16.72
N GLU A 32 6.71 -1.99 -17.68
CA GLU A 32 5.99 -1.84 -18.94
C GLU A 32 4.67 -2.62 -18.87
N ALA A 33 3.59 -1.97 -19.29
CA ALA A 33 2.27 -2.57 -19.42
C ALA A 33 2.22 -3.45 -20.68
N ILE A 34 2.95 -4.56 -20.66
CA ILE A 34 2.98 -5.56 -21.74
C ILE A 34 2.54 -6.90 -21.19
N VAL A 35 1.89 -7.74 -21.99
CA VAL A 35 1.52 -9.11 -21.57
C VAL A 35 2.75 -9.88 -21.09
N ASP A 36 2.63 -10.60 -19.98
CA ASP A 36 3.70 -11.28 -19.24
C ASP A 36 4.77 -10.33 -18.63
N GLY A 37 4.60 -9.02 -18.81
CA GLY A 37 5.34 -7.97 -18.12
C GLY A 37 4.97 -7.88 -16.64
N VAL A 38 5.88 -7.32 -15.85
CA VAL A 38 5.68 -7.14 -14.40
C VAL A 38 5.64 -5.66 -14.08
N LEU A 39 4.50 -5.24 -13.51
CA LEU A 39 4.33 -3.94 -12.91
C LEU A 39 4.67 -4.03 -11.42
N THR A 40 5.40 -3.03 -10.92
CA THR A 40 5.80 -2.92 -9.52
C THR A 40 5.22 -1.65 -8.94
N ALA A 41 4.51 -1.80 -7.82
CA ALA A 41 3.92 -0.70 -7.08
C ALA A 41 4.93 -0.08 -6.11
N TRP A 42 5.07 1.24 -6.18
CA TRP A 42 5.69 2.03 -5.15
C TRP A 42 4.61 2.65 -4.25
N PRO A 43 4.63 2.40 -2.93
CA PRO A 43 3.53 2.79 -2.04
C PRO A 43 3.38 4.30 -1.84
N GLY A 44 4.37 5.11 -2.22
CA GLY A 44 4.37 6.54 -1.92
C GLY A 44 5.05 6.87 -0.59
N VAL A 45 4.86 8.11 -0.13
CA VAL A 45 5.34 8.58 1.17
C VAL A 45 4.15 8.83 2.09
N TRP A 46 4.20 8.26 3.28
CA TRP A 46 3.13 8.32 4.27
C TRP A 46 3.67 8.74 5.64
N ALA A 47 2.86 9.49 6.38
CA ALA A 47 3.14 9.84 7.76
C ALA A 47 1.85 9.84 8.59
N PRO A 48 1.87 9.35 9.84
CA PRO A 48 2.95 8.56 10.48
C PRO A 48 3.17 7.19 9.84
N PHE A 49 4.16 6.42 10.32
CA PHE A 49 4.46 5.07 9.82
C PHE A 49 3.20 4.17 9.80
N ALA A 50 3.11 3.35 8.76
CA ALA A 50 1.97 2.50 8.50
C ALA A 50 2.40 1.24 7.74
N ASP A 51 1.62 0.17 7.90
CA ASP A 51 1.69 -1.02 7.06
C ASP A 51 0.90 -0.77 5.76
N PHE A 52 1.36 -1.35 4.65
CA PHE A 52 0.77 -1.13 3.33
C PHE A 52 0.10 -2.40 2.80
N THR A 53 -1.10 -2.23 2.28
CA THR A 53 -1.77 -3.22 1.42
C THR A 53 -2.01 -2.63 0.04
N PHE A 54 -2.02 -3.49 -0.96
CA PHE A 54 -2.17 -3.12 -2.37
C PHE A 54 -3.44 -3.74 -2.92
N GLN A 55 -4.05 -3.07 -3.87
CA GLN A 55 -5.12 -3.61 -4.71
C GLN A 55 -4.90 -3.08 -6.12
N TRP A 56 -4.56 -3.98 -7.06
CA TRP A 56 -4.42 -3.62 -8.46
C TRP A 56 -5.79 -3.50 -9.11
N LYS A 57 -5.90 -2.58 -10.06
CA LYS A 57 -7.14 -2.22 -10.74
C LYS A 57 -6.91 -2.18 -12.24
N LYS A 58 -7.93 -2.57 -12.98
CA LYS A 58 -8.02 -2.51 -14.43
C LYS A 58 -9.16 -1.56 -14.81
N ASP A 59 -8.86 -0.49 -15.53
CA ASP A 59 -9.83 0.56 -15.89
C ASP A 59 -10.64 1.06 -14.66
N GLY A 60 -9.96 1.19 -13.52
CA GLY A 60 -10.56 1.61 -12.25
C GLY A 60 -11.36 0.53 -11.51
N VAL A 61 -11.41 -0.71 -11.99
CA VAL A 61 -12.08 -1.86 -11.34
C VAL A 61 -11.06 -2.79 -10.70
N ASP A 62 -11.29 -3.20 -9.45
CA ASP A 62 -10.39 -4.10 -8.72
C ASP A 62 -10.19 -5.43 -9.46
N ILE A 63 -8.93 -5.82 -9.64
CA ILE A 63 -8.55 -7.14 -10.16
C ILE A 63 -8.59 -8.14 -8.98
N PRO A 64 -9.48 -9.15 -9.01
CA PRO A 64 -9.62 -10.08 -7.88
C PRO A 64 -8.31 -10.81 -7.56
N GLY A 65 -7.92 -10.76 -6.29
CA GLY A 65 -6.72 -11.45 -5.79
C GLY A 65 -5.38 -10.73 -6.08
N ALA A 66 -5.40 -9.61 -6.80
CA ALA A 66 -4.19 -8.84 -7.09
C ALA A 66 -3.87 -7.88 -5.93
N THR A 67 -3.31 -8.42 -4.86
CA THR A 67 -2.94 -7.66 -3.64
C THR A 67 -1.44 -7.61 -3.34
N GLY A 68 -0.62 -8.15 -4.24
CA GLY A 68 0.83 -8.10 -4.14
C GLY A 68 1.39 -6.71 -4.44
N SER A 69 2.62 -6.45 -4.00
CA SER A 69 3.38 -5.25 -4.41
C SER A 69 3.77 -5.27 -5.90
N THR A 70 3.60 -6.41 -6.56
CA THR A 70 3.81 -6.60 -8.00
C THR A 70 2.58 -7.22 -8.63
N TYR A 71 2.37 -6.91 -9.91
CA TYR A 71 1.33 -7.49 -10.74
C TYR A 71 1.91 -7.95 -12.07
N THR A 72 1.67 -9.20 -12.43
CA THR A 72 1.97 -9.72 -13.76
C THR A 72 0.79 -9.42 -14.66
N VAL A 73 1.04 -8.66 -15.72
CA VAL A 73 0.03 -8.28 -16.70
C VAL A 73 -0.40 -9.52 -17.48
N VAL A 74 -1.70 -9.75 -17.57
CA VAL A 74 -2.25 -10.90 -18.27
C VAL A 74 -2.85 -10.49 -19.61
N VAL A 75 -3.06 -11.46 -20.50
CA VAL A 75 -3.69 -11.23 -21.82
C VAL A 75 -5.07 -10.55 -21.72
N GLY A 76 -5.79 -10.76 -20.62
CA GLY A 76 -7.09 -10.13 -20.36
C GLY A 76 -7.04 -8.62 -20.05
N ASP A 77 -5.83 -8.06 -19.92
CA ASP A 77 -5.62 -6.64 -19.65
C ASP A 77 -5.34 -5.82 -20.90
N VAL A 78 -5.10 -6.45 -22.05
CA VAL A 78 -4.76 -5.77 -23.30
C VAL A 78 -5.83 -4.72 -23.64
N GLY A 79 -5.37 -3.49 -23.92
CA GLY A 79 -6.21 -2.32 -24.18
C GLY A 79 -6.81 -1.67 -22.93
N SER A 80 -6.47 -2.15 -21.73
CA SER A 80 -6.89 -1.57 -20.45
C SER A 80 -5.74 -0.80 -19.81
N ALA A 81 -6.08 0.21 -19.01
CA ALA A 81 -5.12 0.90 -18.15
C ALA A 81 -5.04 0.21 -16.78
N ILE A 82 -3.83 0.08 -16.22
CA ILE A 82 -3.61 -0.53 -14.91
C ILE A 82 -3.29 0.57 -13.89
N SER A 83 -3.91 0.49 -12.72
CA SER A 83 -3.59 1.35 -11.57
C SER A 83 -3.51 0.52 -10.28
N VAL A 84 -2.97 1.10 -9.21
CA VAL A 84 -2.89 0.44 -7.91
C VAL A 84 -3.40 1.36 -6.82
N ALA A 85 -4.32 0.85 -6.00
CA ALA A 85 -4.73 1.47 -4.75
C ALA A 85 -3.84 0.97 -3.62
N VAL A 86 -3.24 1.89 -2.87
CA VAL A 86 -2.40 1.60 -1.71
C VAL A 86 -3.13 2.07 -0.47
N THR A 87 -3.37 1.14 0.45
CA THR A 87 -3.98 1.45 1.75
C THR A 87 -2.92 1.36 2.84
N ALA A 88 -2.67 2.49 3.49
CA ALA A 88 -1.78 2.59 4.64
C ALA A 88 -2.61 2.42 5.92
N THR A 89 -2.22 1.51 6.80
CA THR A 89 -2.91 1.22 8.06
C THR A 89 -1.95 1.33 9.25
N ASN A 90 -2.39 1.97 10.32
CA ASN A 90 -1.71 1.97 11.60
C ASN A 90 -2.72 1.89 12.77
N THR A 91 -2.24 2.04 14.00
CA THR A 91 -3.10 2.02 15.21
C THR A 91 -4.07 3.21 15.30
N GLY A 92 -3.86 4.26 14.51
CA GLY A 92 -4.70 5.45 14.42
C GLY A 92 -5.77 5.39 13.32
N GLY A 93 -5.71 4.40 12.42
CA GLY A 93 -6.68 4.21 11.35
C GLY A 93 -6.05 3.78 10.03
N ALA A 94 -6.81 3.93 8.94
CA ALA A 94 -6.37 3.63 7.60
C ALA A 94 -6.72 4.76 6.62
N ALA A 95 -5.92 4.91 5.58
CA ALA A 95 -6.17 5.82 4.47
C ALA A 95 -5.70 5.18 3.17
N THR A 96 -6.38 5.50 2.07
CA THR A 96 -6.11 4.93 0.74
C THR A 96 -5.77 6.02 -0.24
N ALA A 97 -4.77 5.77 -1.09
CA ALA A 97 -4.39 6.61 -2.21
C ALA A 97 -4.20 5.74 -3.46
N GLU A 98 -4.55 6.25 -4.62
CA GLU A 98 -4.38 5.55 -5.90
C GLU A 98 -3.19 6.11 -6.67
N SER A 99 -2.52 5.25 -7.43
CA SER A 99 -1.49 5.67 -8.37
C SER A 99 -2.08 6.35 -9.59
N GLY A 100 -1.20 6.99 -10.38
CA GLY A 100 -1.51 7.23 -11.80
C GLY A 100 -1.73 5.92 -12.55
N GLU A 101 -2.48 6.00 -13.65
CA GLU A 101 -2.70 4.90 -14.59
C GLU A 101 -1.44 4.66 -15.45
N THR A 102 -1.16 3.41 -15.77
CA THR A 102 -0.17 3.06 -16.79
C THR A 102 -0.67 3.45 -18.18
N ALA A 103 0.22 3.39 -19.18
CA ALA A 103 -0.22 3.28 -20.56
C ALA A 103 -1.12 2.04 -20.74
N GLU A 104 -1.94 2.05 -21.79
CA GLU A 104 -2.75 0.90 -22.17
C GLU A 104 -1.86 -0.33 -22.36
N VAL A 105 -2.30 -1.46 -21.84
CA VAL A 105 -1.56 -2.71 -21.97
C VAL A 105 -1.50 -3.12 -23.44
N VAL A 106 -0.30 -3.42 -23.93
CA VAL A 106 -0.09 -3.94 -25.29
C VAL A 106 0.27 -5.44 -25.26
N ALA A 107 -0.05 -6.13 -26.34
CA ALA A 107 0.43 -7.50 -26.55
C ALA A 107 1.96 -7.50 -26.71
N ALA A 108 2.60 -8.56 -26.20
CA ALA A 108 4.03 -8.81 -26.37
C ALA A 108 4.39 -9.22 -27.81
#